data_AF-A5GK44-F1
#
_entry.id   AF-A5GK44-F1
#
_cell.length_a   1.000
_cell.length_b   1.000
_cell.length_c   1.000
_cell.angle_alpha   90.00
_cell.angle_beta   90.00
_cell.angle_gamma   90.00
#
_symmetry.space_group_name_H-M   'P 1'
#
loop_
_entity.id
_entity.type
_entity.pdbx_description
1 polymer ?
#
loop_
_entity_poly.entity_id
_entity_poly.type
_entity_poly.pdbx_seq_one_letter_code
_entity_poly.pdbx_strand_id
1 'polypeptide(L)' 'MRVGVELVILFCHTSDLMKLLVDEAQSEQLRQISTTVDAIAVCGITEAEAMATIDGNSWAIC' A
#
# COMPACT_ATOMS: atom_id res chain seq x y z
N MET A 1 22.54 -3.49 26.98
CA MET A 1 21.70 -2.46 26.32
C MET A 1 21.20 -3.09 25.03
N ARG A 2 19.95 -3.54 24.95
CA ARG A 2 19.36 -4.01 23.69
C ARG A 2 18.76 -2.78 23.00
N VAL A 3 19.41 -2.28 21.96
CA VAL A 3 18.79 -1.33 21.02
C VAL A 3 17.90 -2.19 20.13
N GLY A 4 16.65 -2.39 20.54
CA GLY A 4 15.64 -3.02 19.68
C GLY A 4 15.14 -1.95 18.72
N VAL A 5 15.43 -2.10 17.43
CA VAL A 5 14.72 -1.36 16.38
C VAL A 5 13.29 -1.89 16.36
N GLU A 6 12.34 -1.05 16.74
CA GLU A 6 10.92 -1.33 16.56
C GLU A 6 10.61 -1.11 15.08
N LEU A 7 10.39 -2.22 14.36
CA LEU A 7 10.03 -2.18 12.94
C LEU A 7 8.52 -1.93 12.83
N VAL A 8 8.13 -0.85 12.16
CA VAL A 8 6.74 -0.52 11.90
C VAL A 8 6.38 -0.91 10.46
N ILE A 9 5.52 -1.92 10.32
CA ILE A 9 5.01 -2.38 9.01
C ILE A 9 3.55 -1.94 8.85
N LEU A 10 3.26 -1.26 7.74
CA LEU A 10 1.88 -0.96 7.34
C LEU A 10 1.33 -2.06 6.44
N PHE A 11 0.27 -2.73 6.87
CA PHE A 11 -0.47 -3.67 6.01
C PHE A 11 -1.52 -2.90 5.21
N CYS A 12 -1.41 -2.90 3.89
CA CYS A 12 -2.34 -2.19 3.01
C CYS A 12 -3.34 -3.15 2.36
N HIS A 13 -4.60 -2.74 2.34
CA HIS A 13 -5.59 -3.28 1.43
C HIS A 13 -5.43 -2.68 0.02
N THR A 14 -6.02 -3.32 -0.98
CA THR A 14 -5.95 -2.91 -2.39
C THR A 14 -6.32 -1.45 -2.60
N SER A 15 -7.41 -0.96 -1.98
CA SER A 15 -7.81 0.45 -2.08
C SER A 15 -6.78 1.43 -1.50
N ASP A 16 -6.09 1.06 -0.43
CA ASP A 16 -5.09 1.93 0.21
C ASP A 16 -3.78 1.91 -0.55
N LEU A 17 -3.42 0.76 -1.11
CA LEU A 17 -2.30 0.62 -2.04
C LEU A 17 -2.54 1.45 -3.31
N MET A 18 -3.76 1.44 -3.85
CA MET A 18 -4.12 2.25 -5.02
C MET A 18 -3.99 3.76 -4.76
N LYS A 19 -4.40 4.24 -3.59
CA LYS A 19 -4.22 5.66 -3.19
C LYS A 19 -2.76 6.06 -3.03
N LEU A 20 -1.87 5.10 -2.75
CA LEU A 20 -0.42 5.35 -2.69
C LEU A 20 0.22 5.34 -4.09
N LEU A 21 -0.19 4.41 -4.94
CA LEU A 21 0.39 4.20 -6.27
C LEU A 21 -0.15 5.19 -7.32
N VAL A 22 -1.43 5.53 -7.23
CA VAL A 22 -2.12 6.47 -8.11
C VAL A 22 -2.46 7.69 -7.26
N ASP A 23 -2.14 8.89 -7.76
CA ASP A 23 -2.36 10.13 -7.02
C ASP A 23 -3.86 10.51 -6.98
N GLU A 24 -4.64 9.71 -6.24
CA GLU A 24 -6.08 9.86 -6.05
C GLU A 24 -6.42 10.76 -4.85
N ALA A 25 -7.67 11.23 -4.78
CA ALA A 25 -8.16 11.96 -3.62
C ALA A 25 -7.98 11.13 -2.33
N GLN A 26 -7.47 11.76 -1.26
CA GLN A 26 -7.05 11.15 0.02
C GLN A 26 -5.69 10.43 0.01
N SER A 27 -4.91 10.50 -1.08
CA SER A 27 -3.52 10.00 -1.13
C SER A 27 -2.62 10.64 -0.07
N GLU A 28 -2.87 11.90 0.29
CA GLU A 28 -1.98 12.69 1.14
C GLU A 28 -1.85 12.16 2.58
N GLN A 29 -2.94 11.71 3.21
CA GLN A 29 -2.87 11.12 4.55
C GLN A 29 -2.11 9.78 4.55
N LEU A 30 -2.39 8.94 3.55
CA LEU A 30 -1.69 7.66 3.37
C LEU A 30 -0.20 7.87 3.04
N ARG A 31 0.14 8.90 2.26
CA ARG A 31 1.53 9.31 1.99
C ARG A 31 2.23 9.75 3.27
N GLN A 32 1.60 10.59 4.08
CA GLN A 32 2.16 10.99 5.38
C GLN A 32 2.41 9.77 6.28
N ILE A 33 1.45 8.85 6.38
CA ILE A 33 1.63 7.61 7.14
C ILE A 33 2.78 6.77 6.56
N SER A 34 2.86 6.64 5.23
CA SER A 34 3.93 5.87 4.57
C SER A 34 5.34 6.39 4.85
N THR A 35 5.50 7.69 5.16
CA THR A 35 6.80 8.27 5.55
C THR A 35 7.22 7.93 6.99
N THR A 36 6.30 7.40 7.81
CA THR A 36 6.55 7.08 9.22
C THR A 36 6.76 5.59 9.50
N VAL A 37 6.61 4.75 8.47
CA VAL A 37 6.75 3.28 8.57
C VAL A 37 8.02 2.83 7.85
N ASP A 38 8.59 1.70 8.28
CA ASP A 38 9.80 1.15 7.68
C ASP A 38 9.50 0.40 6.37
N ALA A 39 8.30 -0.19 6.29
CA ALA A 39 7.87 -0.97 5.13
C ALA A 39 6.34 -0.98 4.98
N ILE A 40 5.89 -1.15 3.74
CA ILE A 40 4.51 -1.46 3.40
C ILE A 40 4.45 -2.93 2.99
N ALA A 41 3.57 -3.70 3.64
CA ALA A 41 3.31 -5.08 3.33
C ALA A 41 1.93 -5.21 2.67
N VAL A 42 1.87 -6.01 1.61
CA VAL A 42 0.64 -6.35 0.88
C VAL A 42 0.60 -7.85 0.66
N CYS A 43 -0.60 -8.43 0.57
CA CYS A 43 -0.72 -9.82 0.15
C CYS A 43 -0.61 -9.91 -1.38
N GLY A 44 -0.19 -11.06 -1.90
CA GLY A 44 -0.01 -11.22 -3.35
C GLY A 44 -1.28 -11.02 -4.18
N ILE A 45 -2.46 -11.24 -3.57
CA ILE A 45 -3.75 -10.93 -4.21
C ILE A 45 -3.91 -9.41 -4.34
N THR A 46 -3.68 -8.66 -3.26
CA THR A 46 -3.75 -7.19 -3.27
C THR A 46 -2.78 -6.55 -4.24
N GLU A 47 -1.55 -7.08 -4.36
CA GLU A 47 -0.59 -6.64 -5.36
C GLU A 47 -1.11 -6.88 -6.79
N ALA A 48 -1.60 -8.09 -7.07
CA ALA A 48 -2.14 -8.43 -8.38
C ALA A 48 -3.36 -7.59 -8.77
N GLU A 49 -4.28 -7.35 -7.82
CA GLU A 49 -5.46 -6.50 -8.04
C GLU A 49 -5.08 -5.05 -8.33
N ALA A 50 -4.12 -4.49 -7.60
CA ALA A 50 -3.65 -3.12 -7.81
C ALA A 50 -2.95 -2.98 -9.17
N MET A 51 -2.06 -3.91 -9.53
CA MET A 51 -1.38 -3.91 -10.82
C MET A 51 -2.36 -4.02 -11.99
N ALA A 52 -3.33 -4.93 -11.91
CA ALA A 52 -4.35 -5.06 -12.95
C ALA A 52 -5.21 -3.80 -13.11
N THR A 53 -5.51 -3.12 -11.99
CA THR A 53 -6.22 -1.83 -12.01
C THR A 53 -5.37 -0.75 -12.70
N ILE A 54 -4.08 -0.68 -12.40
CA ILE A 54 -3.13 0.27 -13.02
C ILE A 54 -2.98 0.01 -14.53
N ASP A 55 -2.89 -1.26 -14.93
CA ASP A 55 -2.77 -1.67 -16.34
C ASP A 55 -4.08 -1.52 -17.14
N GLY A 56 -5.17 -1.06 -16.51
CA GLY A 56 -6.47 -0.87 -17.15
C GLY A 56 -7.23 -2.17 -17.44
N ASN A 57 -6.80 -3.28 -16.83
CA ASN A 57 -7.35 -4.61 -17.06
C ASN A 57 -8.34 -4.96 -15.94
N SER A 58 -9.60 -4.56 -16.13
CA SER A 58 -10.65 -4.57 -15.10
C SER A 58 -11.16 -5.95 -14.67
N TRP A 59 -10.61 -7.05 -15.19
CA TRP A 59 -11.07 -8.42 -14.91
C TRP A 59 -10.45 -9.05 -13.65
N ALA A 60 -9.55 -8.36 -12.97
CA ALA A 60 -8.90 -8.85 -11.75
C ALA A 60 -9.50 -8.28 -10.45
N ILE A 61 -10.52 -7.42 -10.53
CA ILE A 61 -11.18 -6.85 -9.36
C ILE A 61 -12.23 -7.84 -8.88
N CYS A 62 -11.97 -8.52 -7.76
CA CYS A 62 -12.96 -9.36 -7.08
C CYS A 62 -14.07 -8.53 -6.42
#